data_AF-A0A7C3UN18-F1
#
_entry.id   AF-A0A7C3UN18-F1
#
_cell.length_a   1.000
_cell.length_b   1.000
_cell.length_c   1.000
_cell.angle_alpha   90.00
_cell.angle_beta   90.00
_cell.angle_gamma   90.00
#
_symmetry.space_group_name_H-M   'P 1'
#
loop_
_entity.id
_entity.type
_entity.pdbx_description
1 polymer ?
#
loop_
_entity_poly.entity_id
_entity_poly.type
_entity_poly.pdbx_seq_one_letter_code
_entity_poly.pdbx_strand_id
1 'polypeptide(L)'
;MPRTLGFVTQSGVFGATIYLQATEKGVGFSSFVSVGNEADLEFADFVSHLLDDDEAMVIGGYLEGARDGAKLRAAAERALRIGKPLLIMKVGRTNAGSRAASSHTGSLAGDDQVYDAFFRQMGIVRIESLNELTSFVTLFRGGRRPAGRNVAVLSGSGGAGVVIADKCESLGLKLPELQGETRRRLEDYLPAFASARNPVDLTAQAETDPYLAGKCLAALGADENIHTIIINVFLTDAVAPAVTRDIIDFYRSTDKVVAMVSWVAYGSRLVPSYLGMIREAGIPVLPDGLEAARAVAALTWYQEKRAKVETVGTYVSAGPAAAPELGPPGAMTEYQAKRLLAAYGIPVTREGMAATADEAVELARRIGYPVALKVQSPGIAHKTEAGGVKLSLTGEDQVRRAWEEIMANAAGTAPEADIHGVLVQEMVSGGVEVIVGMTRDPVFGPVLMFGLGGVFVEALGDVSFRIPPLSSVDVEEMIREIKGHRVLQGIRGQAPVDVAALSAVLLKA
;
A
#
# COMPACT_ATOMS: atom_id res chain seq x y z
N MET A 1 -18.00 23.42 -16.35
CA MET A 1 -16.94 22.71 -15.60
C MET A 1 -16.42 21.58 -16.49
N PRO A 2 -15.10 21.35 -16.56
CA PRO A 2 -14.55 20.25 -17.34
C PRO A 2 -15.03 18.90 -16.78
N ARG A 3 -15.47 18.00 -17.65
CA ARG A 3 -15.80 16.62 -17.29
C ARG A 3 -14.48 15.86 -17.15
N THR A 4 -14.18 15.39 -15.94
CA THR A 4 -12.87 14.80 -15.61
C THR A 4 -12.95 13.52 -14.81
N LEU A 5 -14.09 13.26 -14.17
CA LEU A 5 -14.27 12.12 -13.27
C LEU A 5 -15.33 11.16 -13.84
N GLY A 6 -14.93 9.94 -14.17
CA GLY A 6 -15.87 8.83 -14.26
C GLY A 6 -16.08 8.26 -12.85
N PHE A 7 -17.31 8.05 -12.40
CA PHE A 7 -17.56 7.55 -11.05
C PHE A 7 -18.52 6.36 -11.03
N VAL A 8 -18.16 5.31 -10.29
CA VAL A 8 -18.98 4.11 -10.11
C VAL A 8 -19.32 3.96 -8.62
N THR A 9 -20.58 3.67 -8.29
CA THR A 9 -21.02 3.52 -6.90
C THR A 9 -21.94 2.32 -6.70
N GLN A 10 -21.65 1.54 -5.66
CA GLN A 10 -22.57 0.50 -5.17
C GLN A 10 -23.67 1.07 -4.26
N SER A 11 -23.48 2.28 -3.71
CA SER A 11 -24.50 2.93 -2.89
C SER A 11 -25.32 3.94 -3.70
N GLY A 12 -26.65 3.80 -3.66
CA GLY A 12 -27.57 4.71 -4.34
C GLY A 12 -27.66 6.09 -3.68
N VAL A 13 -28.20 6.16 -2.46
CA VAL A 13 -28.43 7.45 -1.75
C VAL A 13 -27.12 8.17 -1.46
N PHE A 14 -26.14 7.45 -0.91
CA PHE A 14 -24.85 8.06 -0.61
C PHE A 14 -24.10 8.43 -1.89
N GLY A 15 -24.22 7.63 -2.96
CA GLY A 15 -23.73 7.98 -4.29
C GLY A 15 -24.31 9.31 -4.78
N ALA A 16 -25.62 9.52 -4.67
CA ALA A 16 -26.24 10.80 -5.02
C ALA A 16 -25.71 11.97 -4.17
N THR A 17 -25.44 11.76 -2.88
CA THR A 17 -24.78 12.76 -2.03
C THR A 17 -23.37 13.11 -2.52
N ILE A 18 -22.56 12.10 -2.88
CA ILE A 18 -21.22 12.29 -3.46
C ILE A 18 -21.32 13.12 -4.75
N TYR A 19 -22.24 12.77 -5.65
CA TYR A 19 -22.43 13.50 -6.92
C TYR A 19 -22.73 14.98 -6.69
N LEU A 20 -23.72 15.29 -5.83
CA LEU A 20 -24.12 16.66 -5.54
C LEU A 20 -22.99 17.49 -4.92
N GLN A 21 -22.36 16.96 -3.87
CA GLN A 21 -21.31 17.68 -3.15
C GLN A 21 -20.01 17.80 -3.95
N ALA A 22 -19.65 16.81 -4.77
CA ALA A 22 -18.51 16.91 -5.69
C ALA A 22 -18.74 18.00 -6.75
N THR A 23 -19.95 18.06 -7.29
CA THR A 23 -20.33 19.07 -8.29
C THR A 23 -20.29 20.48 -7.69
N GLU A 24 -20.78 20.65 -6.46
CA GLU A 24 -20.68 21.92 -5.71
C GLU A 24 -19.22 22.37 -5.52
N LYS A 25 -18.31 21.40 -5.35
CA LYS A 25 -16.86 21.64 -5.24
C LYS A 25 -16.15 21.80 -6.59
N GLY A 26 -16.87 21.88 -7.70
CA GLY A 26 -16.30 22.19 -9.01
C GLY A 26 -15.73 20.98 -9.78
N VAL A 27 -16.07 19.76 -9.36
CA VAL A 27 -15.71 18.53 -10.07
C VAL A 27 -16.81 18.17 -11.07
N GLY A 28 -16.44 18.08 -12.35
CA GLY A 28 -17.34 17.62 -13.40
C GLY A 28 -17.20 16.11 -13.64
N PHE A 29 -18.34 15.43 -13.78
CA PHE A 29 -18.39 14.01 -14.10
C PHE A 29 -18.52 13.80 -15.61
N SER A 30 -17.72 12.90 -16.19
CA SER A 30 -17.97 12.41 -17.55
C SER A 30 -19.13 11.42 -17.56
N SER A 31 -19.14 10.56 -16.54
CA SER A 31 -20.20 9.58 -16.27
C SER A 31 -20.33 9.34 -14.77
N PHE A 32 -21.55 9.06 -14.33
CA PHE A 32 -21.86 8.65 -12.96
C PHE A 32 -22.76 7.42 -12.99
N VAL A 33 -22.25 6.27 -12.54
CA VAL A 33 -22.91 4.98 -12.66
C VAL A 33 -23.21 4.42 -11.27
N SER A 34 -24.48 4.17 -10.99
CA SER A 34 -24.90 3.43 -9.80
C SER A 34 -25.17 1.97 -10.17
N VAL A 35 -24.37 1.04 -9.66
CA VAL A 35 -24.46 -0.40 -9.99
C VAL A 35 -25.35 -1.17 -9.02
N GLY A 36 -25.61 -0.61 -7.83
CA GLY A 36 -26.50 -1.19 -6.83
C GLY A 36 -26.15 -2.64 -6.51
N ASN A 37 -27.11 -3.55 -6.72
CA ASN A 37 -26.97 -4.96 -6.35
C ASN A 37 -26.05 -5.77 -7.27
N GLU A 38 -25.69 -5.24 -8.45
CA GLU A 38 -24.87 -5.94 -9.44
C GLU A 38 -25.47 -7.31 -9.82
N ALA A 39 -26.70 -7.32 -10.31
CA ALA A 39 -27.40 -8.55 -10.69
C ALA A 39 -26.85 -9.20 -11.98
N ASP A 40 -26.10 -8.43 -12.78
CA ASP A 40 -25.48 -8.86 -14.03
C ASP A 40 -24.13 -8.16 -14.20
N LEU A 41 -24.14 -6.89 -14.61
CA LEU A 41 -22.93 -6.06 -14.68
C LEU A 41 -22.49 -5.57 -13.31
N GLU A 42 -21.17 -5.61 -13.09
CA GLU A 42 -20.54 -5.33 -11.80
C GLU A 42 -19.71 -4.05 -11.84
N PHE A 43 -19.30 -3.54 -10.67
CA PHE A 43 -18.44 -2.38 -10.52
C PHE A 43 -17.23 -2.40 -11.48
N ALA A 44 -16.53 -3.54 -11.58
CA ALA A 44 -15.34 -3.68 -12.41
C ALA A 44 -15.62 -3.55 -13.91
N ASP A 45 -16.80 -3.97 -14.39
CA ASP A 45 -17.19 -3.85 -15.79
C ASP A 45 -17.34 -2.37 -16.18
N PHE A 46 -17.96 -1.57 -15.31
CA PHE A 46 -18.10 -0.14 -15.52
C PHE A 46 -16.79 0.63 -15.35
N VAL A 47 -15.93 0.24 -14.41
CA VAL A 47 -14.57 0.80 -14.34
C VAL A 47 -13.85 0.55 -15.66
N SER A 48 -13.86 -0.69 -16.16
CA SER A 48 -13.22 -1.04 -17.43
C SER A 48 -13.77 -0.21 -18.60
N HIS A 49 -15.09 -0.04 -18.69
CA HIS A 49 -15.74 0.79 -19.70
C HIS A 49 -15.31 2.26 -19.62
N LEU A 50 -15.25 2.84 -18.42
CA LEU A 50 -14.86 4.24 -18.22
C LEU A 50 -13.39 4.50 -18.55
N LEU A 51 -12.53 3.48 -18.59
CA LEU A 51 -11.15 3.64 -19.04
C LEU A 51 -11.07 3.99 -20.54
N ASP A 52 -12.09 3.63 -21.33
CA ASP A 52 -12.22 3.98 -22.76
C ASP A 52 -12.84 5.37 -22.98
N ASP A 53 -13.35 6.04 -21.93
CA ASP A 53 -13.91 7.39 -22.01
C ASP A 53 -12.78 8.44 -22.02
N ASP A 54 -12.58 9.11 -23.16
CA ASP A 54 -11.56 10.16 -23.34
C ASP A 54 -11.80 11.40 -22.45
N GLU A 55 -13.03 11.66 -22.01
CA GLU A 55 -13.32 12.74 -21.05
C GLU A 55 -12.93 12.34 -19.61
N ALA A 56 -12.92 11.05 -19.29
CA ALA A 56 -12.55 10.55 -17.97
C ALA A 56 -11.03 10.55 -17.76
N MET A 57 -10.51 11.58 -17.08
CA MET A 57 -9.10 11.65 -16.67
C MET A 57 -8.80 10.83 -15.41
N VAL A 58 -9.79 10.70 -14.53
CA VAL A 58 -9.72 10.00 -13.25
C VAL A 58 -10.96 9.12 -13.12
N ILE A 59 -10.80 7.92 -12.59
CA ILE A 59 -11.92 7.04 -12.23
C ILE A 59 -12.06 7.02 -10.71
N GLY A 60 -13.26 7.29 -10.22
CA GLY A 60 -13.61 7.22 -8.80
C GLY A 60 -14.59 6.09 -8.52
N GLY A 61 -14.58 5.59 -7.29
CA GLY A 61 -15.36 4.45 -6.88
C GLY A 61 -15.84 4.53 -5.44
N TYR A 62 -17.10 4.16 -5.20
CA TYR A 62 -17.58 3.74 -3.88
C TYR A 62 -17.82 2.23 -3.91
N LEU A 63 -17.02 1.49 -3.14
CA LEU A 63 -16.97 0.02 -3.17
C LEU A 63 -17.25 -0.54 -1.77
N GLU A 64 -18.26 -1.38 -1.66
CA GLU A 64 -18.57 -2.20 -0.50
C GLU A 64 -17.82 -3.55 -0.58
N GLY A 65 -17.82 -4.16 -1.76
CA GLY A 65 -17.05 -5.36 -2.08
C GLY A 65 -17.12 -5.67 -3.57
N ALA A 66 -16.11 -6.33 -4.13
CA ALA A 66 -16.11 -6.84 -5.49
C ALA A 66 -16.64 -8.28 -5.53
N ARG A 67 -17.31 -8.64 -6.63
CA ARG A 67 -17.75 -10.02 -6.92
C ARG A 67 -16.66 -10.80 -7.63
N ASP A 68 -16.04 -10.21 -8.66
CA ASP A 68 -14.93 -10.80 -9.41
C ASP A 68 -13.64 -10.00 -9.22
N GLY A 69 -12.72 -10.56 -8.40
CA GLY A 69 -11.42 -9.96 -8.15
C GLY A 69 -10.49 -9.96 -9.37
N ALA A 70 -10.67 -10.87 -10.33
CA ALA A 70 -9.86 -10.93 -11.54
C ALA A 70 -10.25 -9.82 -12.52
N LYS A 71 -11.56 -9.54 -12.69
CA LYS A 71 -12.02 -8.38 -13.45
C LYS A 71 -11.52 -7.07 -12.84
N LEU A 72 -11.63 -6.92 -11.52
CA LEU A 72 -11.16 -5.71 -10.84
C LEU A 72 -9.64 -5.53 -10.99
N ARG A 73 -8.86 -6.62 -10.88
CA ARG A 73 -7.42 -6.62 -11.16
C ARG A 73 -7.14 -6.13 -12.57
N ALA A 74 -7.77 -6.73 -13.58
CA ALA A 74 -7.53 -6.37 -14.98
C ALA A 74 -7.84 -4.89 -15.25
N ALA A 75 -8.94 -4.38 -14.69
CA ALA A 75 -9.31 -2.97 -14.78
C ALA A 75 -8.27 -2.06 -14.10
N ALA A 76 -7.82 -2.40 -12.90
CA ALA A 76 -6.84 -1.61 -12.15
C ALA A 76 -5.45 -1.60 -12.83
N GLU A 77 -4.97 -2.76 -13.30
CA GLU A 77 -3.72 -2.87 -14.04
C GLU A 77 -3.77 -2.06 -15.35
N ARG A 78 -4.91 -2.08 -16.04
CA ARG A 78 -5.12 -1.25 -17.24
C ARG A 78 -5.11 0.24 -16.86
N ALA A 79 -5.84 0.65 -15.84
CA ALA A 79 -5.94 2.03 -15.37
C ALA A 79 -4.57 2.62 -15.03
N LEU A 80 -3.75 1.87 -14.29
CA LEU A 80 -2.39 2.27 -13.94
C LEU A 80 -1.50 2.46 -15.19
N ARG A 81 -1.57 1.50 -16.12
CA ARG A 81 -0.76 1.48 -17.36
C ARG A 81 -1.08 2.65 -18.30
N ILE A 82 -2.35 3.00 -18.46
CA ILE A 82 -2.77 4.13 -19.31
C ILE A 82 -2.72 5.48 -18.57
N GLY A 83 -2.34 5.49 -17.29
CA GLY A 83 -2.19 6.71 -16.52
C GLY A 83 -3.50 7.38 -16.09
N LYS A 84 -4.61 6.63 -16.03
CA LYS A 84 -5.90 7.09 -15.47
C LYS A 84 -6.00 6.57 -14.03
N PRO A 85 -5.81 7.40 -12.98
CA PRO A 85 -5.85 6.96 -11.60
C PRO A 85 -7.22 6.39 -11.23
N LEU A 86 -7.24 5.29 -10.49
CA LEU A 86 -8.44 4.72 -9.89
C LEU A 86 -8.45 5.07 -8.40
N LEU A 87 -9.45 5.85 -7.96
CA LEU A 87 -9.65 6.27 -6.58
C LEU A 87 -10.82 5.51 -5.98
N ILE A 88 -10.61 4.73 -4.92
CA ILE A 88 -11.67 3.92 -4.32
C ILE A 88 -11.89 4.29 -2.85
N MET A 89 -13.14 4.66 -2.55
CA MET A 89 -13.71 4.71 -1.22
C MET A 89 -14.21 3.32 -0.84
N LYS A 90 -13.35 2.51 -0.21
CA LYS A 90 -13.71 1.19 0.31
C LYS A 90 -14.33 1.31 1.69
N VAL A 91 -15.58 0.87 1.83
CA VAL A 91 -16.30 0.84 3.11
C VAL A 91 -16.27 -0.56 3.74
N GLY A 92 -16.82 -0.71 4.95
CA GLY A 92 -16.81 -1.98 5.65
C GLY A 92 -15.46 -2.35 6.29
N ARG A 93 -14.63 -1.35 6.59
CA ARG A 93 -13.20 -1.54 6.94
C ARG A 93 -12.94 -2.09 8.33
N THR A 94 -13.76 -1.71 9.29
CA THR A 94 -13.63 -2.10 10.69
C THR A 94 -14.61 -3.23 10.99
N ASN A 95 -14.42 -3.97 12.08
CA ASN A 95 -15.40 -4.96 12.51
C ASN A 95 -16.82 -4.37 12.60
N ALA A 96 -16.96 -3.12 13.06
CA ALA A 96 -18.25 -2.44 13.11
C ALA A 96 -18.79 -2.08 11.71
N GLY A 97 -17.94 -1.52 10.84
CA GLY A 97 -18.32 -1.16 9.48
C GLY A 97 -18.63 -2.38 8.61
N SER A 98 -17.83 -3.44 8.70
CA SER A 98 -18.01 -4.71 8.00
C SER A 98 -19.36 -5.35 8.36
N ARG A 99 -19.69 -5.41 9.66
CA ARG A 99 -21.02 -5.88 10.11
C ARG A 99 -22.16 -5.02 9.56
N ALA A 100 -22.03 -3.69 9.60
CA ALA A 100 -23.06 -2.79 9.08
C ALA A 100 -23.26 -2.95 7.56
N ALA A 101 -22.18 -3.01 6.79
CA ALA A 101 -22.23 -3.23 5.34
C ALA A 101 -22.84 -4.60 5.00
N SER A 102 -22.42 -5.66 5.69
CA SER A 102 -22.94 -7.03 5.46
C SER A 102 -24.43 -7.14 5.78
N SER A 103 -24.92 -6.44 6.80
CA SER A 103 -26.35 -6.38 7.12
C SER A 103 -27.19 -5.61 6.10
N HIS A 104 -26.57 -4.71 5.34
CA HIS A 104 -27.23 -3.86 4.36
C HIS A 104 -27.36 -4.54 2.98
N THR A 105 -26.36 -5.31 2.54
CA THR A 105 -26.35 -5.94 1.21
C THR A 105 -26.49 -7.47 1.23
N GLY A 106 -26.44 -8.10 2.40
CA GLY A 106 -26.49 -9.55 2.53
C GLY A 106 -25.27 -10.28 1.95
N SER A 107 -24.24 -9.54 1.54
CA SER A 107 -22.95 -10.08 1.07
C SER A 107 -21.91 -10.00 2.19
N LEU A 108 -20.98 -10.96 2.25
CA LEU A 108 -19.90 -10.92 3.22
C LEU A 108 -18.93 -9.79 2.83
N ALA A 109 -18.79 -8.76 3.67
CA ALA A 109 -17.75 -7.76 3.47
C ALA A 109 -16.38 -8.43 3.55
N GLY A 110 -15.64 -8.46 2.44
CA GLY A 110 -14.32 -9.11 2.36
C GLY A 110 -13.27 -8.44 3.26
N ASP A 111 -12.19 -9.17 3.54
CA ASP A 111 -11.15 -8.75 4.47
C ASP A 111 -10.47 -7.46 4.02
N ASP A 112 -10.54 -6.41 4.85
CA ASP A 112 -10.00 -5.10 4.52
C ASP A 112 -8.47 -5.12 4.34
N GLN A 113 -7.76 -6.03 5.02
CA GLN A 113 -6.32 -6.18 4.84
C GLN A 113 -5.98 -6.70 3.44
N VAL A 114 -6.81 -7.59 2.90
CA VAL A 114 -6.66 -8.11 1.53
C VAL A 114 -6.99 -7.02 0.51
N TYR A 115 -8.06 -6.25 0.71
CA TYR A 115 -8.36 -5.09 -0.15
C TYR A 115 -7.27 -4.02 -0.11
N ASP A 116 -6.72 -3.71 1.06
CA ASP A 116 -5.64 -2.73 1.19
C ASP A 116 -4.38 -3.18 0.46
N ALA A 117 -3.99 -4.45 0.67
CA ALA A 117 -2.90 -5.08 -0.07
C ALA A 117 -3.13 -5.05 -1.58
N PHE A 118 -4.34 -5.40 -2.03
CA PHE A 118 -4.73 -5.36 -3.44
C PHE A 118 -4.64 -3.94 -4.00
N PHE A 119 -5.17 -2.93 -3.30
CA PHE A 119 -5.11 -1.55 -3.76
C PHE A 119 -3.69 -1.02 -3.87
N ARG A 120 -2.85 -1.29 -2.86
CA ARG A 120 -1.43 -0.93 -2.88
C ARG A 120 -0.70 -1.62 -4.04
N GLN A 121 -0.94 -2.92 -4.23
CA GLN A 121 -0.31 -3.71 -5.29
C GLN A 121 -0.68 -3.16 -6.68
N MET A 122 -1.97 -2.85 -6.90
CA MET A 122 -2.51 -2.42 -8.19
C MET A 122 -2.42 -0.91 -8.46
N GLY A 123 -1.87 -0.11 -7.53
CA GLY A 123 -1.78 1.34 -7.69
C GLY A 123 -3.12 2.07 -7.61
N ILE A 124 -4.10 1.48 -6.91
CA ILE A 124 -5.38 2.12 -6.60
C ILE A 124 -5.18 3.08 -5.43
N VAL A 125 -5.57 4.34 -5.63
CA VAL A 125 -5.52 5.36 -4.58
C VAL A 125 -6.72 5.16 -3.67
N ARG A 126 -6.48 4.65 -2.48
CA ARG A 126 -7.54 4.53 -1.46
C ARG A 126 -7.89 5.92 -0.91
N ILE A 127 -9.18 6.23 -0.82
CA ILE A 127 -9.70 7.48 -0.26
C ILE A 127 -10.73 7.22 0.84
N GLU A 128 -10.85 8.15 1.78
CA GLU A 128 -11.75 8.02 2.93
C GLU A 128 -12.85 9.08 2.96
N SER A 129 -12.71 10.13 2.15
CA SER A 129 -13.64 11.25 2.16
C SER A 129 -13.84 11.85 0.77
N LEU A 130 -14.91 12.64 0.66
CA LEU A 130 -15.15 13.45 -0.52
C LEU A 130 -14.07 14.53 -0.72
N ASN A 131 -13.49 15.06 0.37
CA ASN A 131 -12.41 16.04 0.27
C ASN A 131 -11.18 15.43 -0.39
N GLU A 132 -10.83 14.20 -0.04
CA GLU A 132 -9.71 13.49 -0.66
C GLU A 132 -9.97 13.24 -2.16
N LEU A 133 -11.20 12.81 -2.53
CA LEU A 133 -11.61 12.64 -3.93
C LEU A 133 -11.47 13.95 -4.73
N THR A 134 -12.13 15.00 -4.25
CA THR A 134 -12.22 16.29 -4.96
C THR A 134 -10.88 17.00 -5.02
N SER A 135 -10.06 16.92 -3.97
CA SER A 135 -8.72 17.52 -3.93
C SER A 135 -7.76 16.80 -4.87
N PHE A 136 -7.78 15.47 -4.90
CA PHE A 136 -6.96 14.70 -5.84
C PHE A 136 -7.35 15.00 -7.29
N VAL A 137 -8.64 14.96 -7.63
CA VAL A 137 -9.13 15.25 -8.99
C VAL A 137 -8.72 16.66 -9.43
N THR A 138 -8.87 17.65 -8.55
CA THR A 138 -8.50 19.04 -8.82
C THR A 138 -7.00 19.19 -9.07
N LEU A 139 -6.16 18.55 -8.24
CA LEU A 139 -4.71 18.55 -8.38
C LEU A 139 -4.25 17.83 -9.65
N PHE A 140 -4.80 16.64 -9.92
CA PHE A 140 -4.45 15.82 -11.08
C PHE A 140 -4.79 16.50 -12.40
N ARG A 141 -5.94 17.20 -12.45
CA ARG A 141 -6.39 18.01 -13.60
C ARG A 141 -5.44 19.16 -13.93
N GLY A 142 -4.65 19.64 -12.95
CA GLY A 142 -3.59 20.63 -13.19
C GLY A 142 -2.47 20.14 -14.11
N GLY A 143 -2.48 18.86 -14.53
CA GLY A 143 -1.63 18.32 -15.60
C GLY A 143 -0.19 18.02 -15.21
N ARG A 144 0.35 18.74 -14.21
CA ARG A 144 1.72 18.56 -13.72
C ARG A 144 1.84 17.32 -12.83
N ARG A 145 3.03 16.72 -12.82
CA ARG A 145 3.34 15.52 -12.03
C ARG A 145 4.57 15.78 -11.17
N PRO A 146 4.54 15.39 -9.88
CA PRO A 146 5.69 15.61 -9.00
C PRO A 146 6.85 14.71 -9.42
N ALA A 147 8.05 15.28 -9.52
CA ALA A 147 9.28 14.52 -9.78
C ALA A 147 9.76 13.70 -8.56
N GLY A 148 9.16 13.93 -7.38
CA GLY A 148 9.46 13.19 -6.16
C GLY A 148 8.80 13.81 -4.93
N ARG A 149 9.29 13.44 -3.75
CA ARG A 149 8.64 13.72 -2.45
C ARG A 149 8.97 15.06 -1.79
N ASN A 150 9.91 15.82 -2.33
CA ASN A 150 10.33 17.09 -1.76
C ASN A 150 9.30 18.21 -2.03
N VAL A 151 8.78 18.78 -0.95
CA VAL A 151 7.75 19.82 -0.95
C VAL A 151 8.30 21.07 -0.30
N ALA A 152 8.03 22.23 -0.91
CA ALA A 152 8.17 23.50 -0.23
C ALA A 152 6.79 24.07 0.12
N VAL A 153 6.67 24.62 1.32
CA VAL A 153 5.46 25.30 1.78
C VAL A 153 5.76 26.79 1.86
N LEU A 154 5.00 27.60 1.12
CA LEU A 154 4.98 29.06 1.27
C LEU A 154 3.71 29.42 2.02
N SER A 155 3.83 30.01 3.21
CA SER A 155 2.70 30.31 4.07
C SER A 155 2.66 31.79 4.48
N GLY A 156 1.47 32.39 4.48
CA GLY A 156 1.21 33.69 5.11
C GLY A 156 1.05 33.62 6.64
N SER A 157 1.08 32.42 7.22
CA SER A 157 1.01 32.19 8.66
C SER A 157 1.95 31.05 9.06
N GLY A 158 2.87 31.31 10.00
CA GLY A 158 3.74 30.30 10.57
C GLY A 158 2.99 29.11 11.18
N GLY A 159 1.90 29.36 11.91
CA GLY A 159 1.09 28.29 12.51
C GLY A 159 0.47 27.35 11.48
N ALA A 160 -0.11 27.90 10.40
CA ALA A 160 -0.63 27.10 9.31
C ALA A 160 0.50 26.36 8.56
N GLY A 161 1.66 26.98 8.41
CA GLY A 161 2.85 26.37 7.81
C GLY A 161 3.31 25.13 8.58
N VAL A 162 3.38 25.20 9.91
CA VAL A 162 3.73 24.07 10.79
C VAL A 162 2.73 22.92 10.62
N VAL A 163 1.43 23.21 10.65
CA VAL A 163 0.38 22.19 10.50
C VAL A 163 0.48 21.46 9.14
N ILE A 164 0.79 22.19 8.06
CA ILE A 164 0.99 21.62 6.73
C ILE A 164 2.27 20.78 6.70
N ALA A 165 3.36 21.26 7.30
CA ALA A 165 4.63 20.55 7.39
C ALA A 165 4.50 19.21 8.11
N ASP A 166 3.91 19.22 9.31
CA ASP A 166 3.64 18.02 10.10
C ASP A 166 2.83 17.01 9.29
N LYS A 167 1.79 17.49 8.58
CA LYS A 167 0.96 16.62 7.75
C LYS A 167 1.71 16.05 6.55
N CYS A 168 2.56 16.84 5.91
CA CYS A 168 3.40 16.37 4.82
C CYS A 168 4.34 15.25 5.28
N GLU A 169 5.07 15.46 6.39
CA GLU A 169 5.98 14.44 6.94
C GLU A 169 5.24 13.18 7.38
N SER A 170 4.07 13.31 8.02
CA SER A 170 3.25 12.17 8.42
C SER A 170 2.77 11.31 7.23
N LEU A 171 2.79 11.87 6.03
CA LEU A 171 2.40 11.19 4.77
C LEU A 171 3.63 10.75 3.95
N GLY A 172 4.84 10.90 4.49
CA GLY A 172 6.09 10.53 3.85
C GLY A 172 6.54 11.49 2.73
N LEU A 173 5.99 12.71 2.67
CA LEU A 173 6.59 13.83 1.93
C LEU A 173 7.76 14.38 2.75
N LYS A 174 8.66 15.13 2.09
CA LYS A 174 9.86 15.69 2.72
C LYS A 174 9.88 17.20 2.55
N LEU A 175 10.20 17.93 3.62
CA LEU A 175 10.46 19.37 3.56
C LEU A 175 11.97 19.59 3.66
N PRO A 176 12.72 19.58 2.54
CA PRO A 176 14.15 19.76 2.60
C PRO A 176 14.50 21.13 3.19
N GLU A 177 15.61 21.19 3.92
CA GLU A 177 16.18 22.46 4.37
C GLU A 177 16.62 23.27 3.14
N LEU A 178 16.20 24.53 3.06
CA LEU A 178 16.58 25.41 1.95
C LEU A 178 18.03 25.85 2.15
N GLN A 179 18.83 25.75 1.10
CA GLN A 179 20.27 26.05 1.14
C GLN A 179 20.68 26.90 -0.07
N GLY A 180 21.94 27.35 -0.07
CA GLY A 180 22.56 27.96 -1.25
C GLY A 180 21.88 29.24 -1.75
N GLU A 181 21.60 29.30 -3.05
CA GLU A 181 21.00 30.48 -3.67
C GLU A 181 19.54 30.70 -3.25
N THR A 182 18.74 29.64 -3.13
CA THR A 182 17.33 29.73 -2.70
C THR A 182 17.23 30.41 -1.34
N ARG A 183 18.00 29.93 -0.36
CA ARG A 183 17.99 30.49 0.99
C ARG A 183 18.46 31.95 1.02
N ARG A 184 19.55 32.27 0.31
CA ARG A 184 20.06 33.66 0.24
C ARG A 184 19.02 34.62 -0.33
N ARG A 185 18.39 34.27 -1.47
CA ARG A 185 17.33 35.11 -2.07
C ARG A 185 16.16 35.31 -1.11
N LEU A 186 15.74 34.27 -0.39
CA LEU A 186 14.66 34.37 0.59
C LEU A 186 15.04 35.28 1.78
N GLU A 187 16.27 35.16 2.30
CA GLU A 187 16.80 36.02 3.37
C GLU A 187 16.92 37.49 2.93
N ASP A 188 17.20 37.76 1.65
CA ASP A 188 17.23 39.13 1.09
C ASP A 188 15.83 39.77 0.98
N TYR A 189 14.79 38.96 0.76
CA TYR A 189 13.42 39.45 0.59
C TYR A 189 12.64 39.53 1.90
N LEU A 190 12.92 38.62 2.82
CA LEU A 190 12.17 38.46 4.06
C LEU A 190 12.76 39.30 5.19
N PRO A 191 11.92 39.92 6.02
CA PRO A 191 12.42 40.60 7.21
C PRO A 191 13.01 39.60 8.21
N ALA A 192 13.88 40.07 9.11
CA ALA A 192 14.62 39.21 10.04
C ALA A 192 13.74 38.37 11.01
N PHE A 193 12.47 38.72 11.18
CA PHE A 193 11.50 37.99 12.02
C PHE A 193 10.67 36.95 11.24
N ALA A 194 10.78 36.92 9.91
CA ALA A 194 10.16 35.92 9.06
C ALA A 194 11.07 34.68 8.93
N SER A 195 10.51 33.56 8.45
CA SER A 195 11.27 32.32 8.25
C SER A 195 11.63 32.14 6.78
N ALA A 196 12.93 32.21 6.47
CA ALA A 196 13.50 31.77 5.18
C ALA A 196 13.79 30.26 5.12
N ARG A 197 13.31 29.48 6.11
CA ARG A 197 13.40 28.01 6.13
C ARG A 197 12.21 27.40 5.39
N ASN A 198 12.12 26.08 5.34
CA ASN A 198 10.94 25.38 4.82
C ASN A 198 10.15 24.82 6.02
N PRO A 199 8.91 25.27 6.30
CA PRO A 199 8.09 26.25 5.56
C PRO A 199 8.64 27.68 5.54
N VAL A 200 8.46 28.35 4.40
CA VAL A 200 8.73 29.79 4.24
C VAL A 200 7.53 30.56 4.80
N ASP A 201 7.76 31.34 5.84
CA ASP A 201 6.72 32.13 6.52
C ASP A 201 6.84 33.60 6.12
N LEU A 202 5.85 34.08 5.35
CA LEU A 202 5.77 35.48 4.93
C LEU A 202 5.30 36.39 6.07
N THR A 203 4.73 35.84 7.15
CA THR A 203 4.10 36.56 8.26
C THR A 203 2.99 37.52 7.78
N ALA A 204 2.53 38.41 8.67
CA ALA A 204 1.60 39.48 8.30
C ALA A 204 2.18 40.47 7.26
N GLN A 205 3.48 40.42 6.96
CA GLN A 205 4.11 41.25 5.94
C GLN A 205 3.52 41.01 4.53
N ALA A 206 3.00 39.81 4.26
CA ALA A 206 2.29 39.51 3.02
C ALA A 206 1.05 40.40 2.78
N GLU A 207 0.51 41.02 3.84
CA GLU A 207 -0.63 41.94 3.75
C GLU A 207 -0.21 43.37 3.39
N THR A 208 1.05 43.73 3.61
CA THR A 208 1.58 45.09 3.40
C THR A 208 2.54 45.19 2.21
N ASP A 209 3.20 44.09 1.83
CA ASP A 209 3.96 43.97 0.57
C ASP A 209 3.38 42.85 -0.30
N PRO A 210 2.49 43.17 -1.26
CA PRO A 210 1.83 42.16 -2.08
C PRO A 210 2.76 41.49 -3.10
N TYR A 211 3.98 41.99 -3.32
CA TYR A 211 4.96 41.40 -4.25
C TYR A 211 5.89 40.38 -3.58
N LEU A 212 5.87 40.31 -2.25
CA LEU A 212 6.72 39.43 -1.46
C LEU A 212 6.48 37.95 -1.82
N ALA A 213 5.22 37.55 -1.96
CA ALA A 213 4.85 36.19 -2.34
C ALA A 213 5.45 35.79 -3.69
N GLY A 214 5.34 36.64 -4.71
CA GLY A 214 5.90 36.38 -6.05
C GLY A 214 7.41 36.18 -6.04
N LYS A 215 8.15 37.02 -5.31
CA LYS A 215 9.62 36.89 -5.16
C LYS A 215 10.03 35.58 -4.48
N CYS A 216 9.34 35.21 -3.40
CA CYS A 216 9.59 33.95 -2.71
C CYS A 216 9.26 32.73 -3.58
N LEU A 217 8.14 32.78 -4.32
CA LEU A 217 7.77 31.72 -5.26
C LEU A 217 8.81 31.54 -6.36
N ALA A 218 9.33 32.62 -6.94
CA ALA A 218 10.38 32.56 -7.95
C ALA A 218 11.67 31.88 -7.41
N ALA A 219 12.05 32.16 -6.16
CA ALA A 219 13.19 31.49 -5.53
C ALA A 219 12.94 29.98 -5.33
N LEU A 220 11.78 29.59 -4.79
CA LEU A 220 11.40 28.19 -4.60
C LEU A 220 11.23 27.42 -5.92
N GLY A 221 10.72 28.11 -6.95
CA GLY A 221 10.55 27.57 -8.29
C GLY A 221 11.86 27.21 -8.98
N ALA A 222 12.92 27.99 -8.72
CA ALA A 222 14.25 27.76 -9.29
C ALA A 222 15.03 26.63 -8.59
N ASP A 223 14.65 26.22 -7.38
CA ASP A 223 15.38 25.19 -6.62
C ASP A 223 15.08 23.78 -7.14
N GLU A 224 16.04 23.13 -7.80
CA GLU A 224 15.85 21.79 -8.36
C GLU A 224 15.53 20.71 -7.30
N ASN A 225 15.83 20.94 -6.02
CA ASN A 225 15.49 20.00 -4.95
C ASN A 225 14.01 20.03 -4.56
N ILE A 226 13.24 21.01 -5.03
CA ILE A 226 11.80 21.15 -4.74
C ILE A 226 11.00 20.63 -5.93
N HIS A 227 10.11 19.65 -5.70
CA HIS A 227 9.27 19.06 -6.77
C HIS A 227 7.83 19.57 -6.74
N THR A 228 7.33 19.94 -5.56
CA THR A 228 5.98 20.48 -5.36
C THR A 228 6.01 21.69 -4.45
N ILE A 229 5.16 22.68 -4.74
CA ILE A 229 4.99 23.88 -3.90
C ILE A 229 3.55 23.96 -3.43
N ILE A 230 3.35 23.99 -2.10
CA ILE A 230 2.07 24.30 -1.47
C ILE A 230 2.06 25.78 -1.11
N ILE A 231 1.13 26.53 -1.68
CA ILE A 231 0.95 27.96 -1.44
C ILE A 231 -0.24 28.13 -0.49
N ASN A 232 0.01 28.55 0.74
CA ASN A 232 -1.01 28.84 1.75
C ASN A 232 -0.99 30.33 2.09
N VAL A 233 -1.70 31.15 1.31
CA VAL A 233 -1.73 32.61 1.50
C VAL A 233 -3.15 33.10 1.73
N PHE A 234 -3.30 34.09 2.61
CA PHE A 234 -4.57 34.77 2.82
C PHE A 234 -4.74 35.84 1.75
N LEU A 235 -5.76 35.67 0.90
CA LEU A 235 -6.14 36.72 -0.04
C LEU A 235 -7.14 37.66 0.66
N THR A 236 -6.74 38.91 0.83
CA THR A 236 -7.63 40.01 1.24
C THR A 236 -7.90 40.91 0.03
N ASP A 237 -8.96 41.70 0.08
CA ASP A 237 -9.32 42.63 -1.00
C ASP A 237 -8.16 43.58 -1.38
N ALA A 238 -7.30 43.93 -0.41
CA ALA A 238 -6.16 44.82 -0.62
C ALA A 238 -5.02 44.17 -1.44
N VAL A 239 -4.70 42.90 -1.19
CA VAL A 239 -3.54 42.22 -1.81
C VAL A 239 -3.91 41.27 -2.94
N ALA A 240 -5.18 40.86 -3.01
CA ALA A 240 -5.65 39.88 -4.00
C ALA A 240 -5.27 40.20 -5.45
N PRO A 241 -5.34 41.45 -5.96
CA PRO A 241 -4.99 41.73 -7.36
C PRO A 241 -3.53 41.39 -7.69
N ALA A 242 -2.60 41.82 -6.84
CA ALA A 242 -1.17 41.65 -7.08
C ALA A 242 -0.72 40.22 -6.78
N VAL A 243 -1.13 39.63 -5.65
CA VAL A 243 -0.79 38.25 -5.30
C VAL A 243 -1.34 37.26 -6.33
N THR A 244 -2.56 37.48 -6.85
CA THR A 244 -3.14 36.63 -7.90
C THR A 244 -2.32 36.66 -9.18
N ARG A 245 -1.96 37.86 -9.66
CA ARG A 245 -1.11 38.00 -10.85
C ARG A 245 0.22 37.29 -10.65
N ASP A 246 0.89 37.54 -9.53
CA ASP A 246 2.22 36.99 -9.26
C ASP A 246 2.17 35.45 -9.15
N ILE A 247 1.12 34.88 -8.57
CA ILE A 247 0.91 33.43 -8.53
C ILE A 247 0.67 32.85 -9.93
N ILE A 248 -0.11 33.53 -10.77
CA ILE A 248 -0.38 33.09 -12.15
C ILE A 248 0.89 33.15 -12.99
N ASP A 249 1.66 34.23 -12.89
CA ASP A 249 2.93 34.40 -13.60
C ASP A 249 3.96 33.38 -13.12
N PHE A 250 4.03 33.14 -11.80
CA PHE A 250 4.83 32.06 -11.24
C PHE A 250 4.42 30.70 -11.82
N TYR A 251 3.13 30.36 -11.77
CA TYR A 251 2.64 29.09 -12.29
C TYR A 251 3.04 28.90 -13.75
N ARG A 252 2.90 29.92 -14.61
CA ARG A 252 3.32 29.88 -16.02
C ARG A 252 4.82 29.69 -16.25
N SER A 253 5.66 30.04 -15.29
CA SER A 253 7.13 29.97 -15.41
C SER A 253 7.77 28.70 -14.83
N THR A 254 6.97 27.80 -14.25
CA THR A 254 7.47 26.55 -13.66
C THR A 254 6.70 25.34 -14.18
N ASP A 255 7.32 24.17 -14.23
CA ASP A 255 6.66 22.88 -14.49
C ASP A 255 6.37 22.09 -13.20
N LYS A 256 6.73 22.64 -12.04
CA LYS A 256 6.49 22.01 -10.74
C LYS A 256 5.01 21.97 -10.42
N VAL A 257 4.60 20.95 -9.67
CA VAL A 257 3.25 20.87 -9.12
C VAL A 257 3.02 22.01 -8.14
N VAL A 258 1.90 22.71 -8.29
CA VAL A 258 1.47 23.77 -7.40
C VAL A 258 0.11 23.41 -6.83
N ALA A 259 -0.03 23.48 -5.52
CA ALA A 259 -1.31 23.37 -4.82
C ALA A 259 -1.55 24.66 -4.05
N MET A 260 -2.58 25.40 -4.43
CA MET A 260 -2.95 26.64 -3.76
C MET A 260 -4.04 26.40 -2.73
N VAL A 261 -3.88 27.00 -1.57
CA VAL A 261 -4.84 27.06 -0.48
C VAL A 261 -5.01 28.52 -0.11
N SER A 262 -6.27 28.95 -0.01
CA SER A 262 -6.59 30.27 0.47
C SER A 262 -7.96 30.30 1.10
N TRP A 263 -8.08 31.06 2.19
CA TRP A 263 -9.35 31.29 2.88
C TRP A 263 -10.04 32.50 2.31
N VAL A 264 -11.35 32.40 2.11
CA VAL A 264 -12.19 33.55 1.77
C VAL A 264 -12.66 34.18 3.07
N ALA A 265 -12.21 35.40 3.37
CA ALA A 265 -12.70 36.15 4.51
C ALA A 265 -14.21 36.41 4.38
N TYR A 266 -14.95 36.23 5.48
CA TYR A 266 -16.40 36.45 5.51
C TYR A 266 -16.74 37.88 5.04
N GLY A 267 -17.61 37.99 4.04
CA GLY A 267 -18.07 39.27 3.49
C GLY A 267 -17.23 39.82 2.32
N SER A 268 -16.09 39.22 1.97
CA SER A 268 -15.34 39.63 0.77
C SER A 268 -16.12 39.29 -0.51
N ARG A 269 -16.28 40.27 -1.39
CA ARG A 269 -16.86 40.10 -2.74
C ARG A 269 -15.81 39.95 -3.83
N LEU A 270 -14.57 40.36 -3.58
CA LEU A 270 -13.49 40.37 -4.57
C LEU A 270 -12.70 39.07 -4.58
N VAL A 271 -12.36 38.52 -3.41
CA VAL A 271 -11.52 37.31 -3.28
C VAL A 271 -12.09 36.11 -4.06
N PRO A 272 -13.41 35.83 -4.05
CA PRO A 272 -13.97 34.75 -4.87
C PRO A 272 -13.68 34.90 -6.38
N SER A 273 -13.70 36.13 -6.91
CA SER A 273 -13.39 36.43 -8.31
C SER A 273 -11.92 36.15 -8.63
N TYR A 274 -11.00 36.58 -7.75
CA TYR A 274 -9.57 36.31 -7.92
C TYR A 274 -9.21 34.84 -7.81
N LEU A 275 -9.82 34.09 -6.87
CA LEU A 275 -9.71 32.63 -6.84
C LEU A 275 -10.30 31.98 -8.11
N GLY A 276 -11.33 32.59 -8.71
CA GLY A 276 -11.84 32.23 -10.04
C GLY A 276 -10.76 32.36 -11.11
N MET A 277 -10.08 33.51 -11.19
CA MET A 277 -8.98 33.75 -12.14
C MET A 277 -7.83 32.75 -11.96
N ILE A 278 -7.47 32.43 -10.71
CA ILE A 278 -6.43 31.43 -10.40
C ILE A 278 -6.84 30.04 -10.92
N ARG A 279 -8.11 29.65 -10.74
CA ARG A 279 -8.64 28.38 -11.26
C ARG A 279 -8.70 28.37 -12.79
N GLU A 280 -9.09 29.48 -13.41
CA GLU A 280 -9.12 29.63 -14.87
C GLU A 280 -7.73 29.56 -15.49
N ALA A 281 -6.70 30.01 -14.77
CA ALA A 281 -5.30 29.82 -15.16
C ALA A 281 -4.81 28.37 -15.03
N GLY A 282 -5.63 27.45 -14.52
CA GLY A 282 -5.33 26.02 -14.37
C GLY A 282 -4.70 25.65 -13.03
N ILE A 283 -4.56 26.60 -12.09
CA ILE A 283 -3.94 26.34 -10.78
C ILE A 283 -4.92 25.58 -9.89
N PRO A 284 -4.53 24.42 -9.32
CA PRO A 284 -5.34 23.69 -8.36
C PRO A 284 -5.54 24.49 -7.07
N VAL A 285 -6.77 24.93 -6.81
CA VAL A 285 -7.17 25.56 -5.54
C VAL A 285 -7.89 24.54 -4.68
N LEU A 286 -7.29 24.18 -3.55
CA LEU A 286 -7.71 23.13 -2.63
C LEU A 286 -8.36 23.72 -1.37
N PRO A 287 -9.22 22.95 -0.67
CA PRO A 287 -10.05 23.48 0.41
C PRO A 287 -9.25 23.93 1.63
N ASP A 288 -8.19 23.20 1.97
CA ASP A 288 -7.30 23.52 3.09
C ASP A 288 -5.92 22.89 2.92
N GLY A 289 -4.98 23.27 3.81
CA GLY A 289 -3.59 22.83 3.78
C GLY A 289 -3.40 21.34 4.08
N LEU A 290 -4.25 20.72 4.90
CA LEU A 290 -4.17 19.30 5.23
C LEU A 290 -4.60 18.46 4.03
N GLU A 291 -5.69 18.85 3.37
CA GLU A 291 -6.17 18.22 2.14
C GLU A 291 -5.18 18.43 0.98
N ALA A 292 -4.52 19.60 0.92
CA ALA A 292 -3.42 19.82 -0.03
C ALA A 292 -2.26 18.85 0.18
N ALA A 293 -1.81 18.67 1.43
CA ALA A 293 -0.76 17.71 1.76
C ALA A 293 -1.18 16.26 1.40
N ARG A 294 -2.44 15.87 1.68
CA ARG A 294 -2.99 14.55 1.31
C ARG A 294 -3.02 14.33 -0.19
N ALA A 295 -3.54 15.29 -0.95
CA ALA A 295 -3.63 15.20 -2.40
C ALA A 295 -2.24 15.12 -3.05
N VAL A 296 -1.28 15.93 -2.57
CA VAL A 296 0.12 15.90 -3.04
C VAL A 296 0.76 14.54 -2.73
N ALA A 297 0.58 14.02 -1.51
CA ALA A 297 1.11 12.71 -1.12
C ALA A 297 0.54 11.58 -1.98
N ALA A 298 -0.78 11.56 -2.18
CA ALA A 298 -1.46 10.56 -3.00
C ALA A 298 -1.02 10.64 -4.47
N LEU A 299 -0.91 11.85 -5.04
CA LEU A 299 -0.43 12.05 -6.41
C LEU A 299 1.01 11.59 -6.56
N THR A 300 1.88 11.92 -5.61
CA THR A 300 3.29 11.50 -5.60
C THR A 300 3.41 9.99 -5.51
N TRP A 301 2.68 9.36 -4.58
CA TRP A 301 2.65 7.91 -4.45
C TRP A 301 2.16 7.22 -5.74
N TYR A 302 1.10 7.73 -6.35
CA TYR A 302 0.58 7.20 -7.61
C TYR A 302 1.61 7.29 -8.75
N GLN A 303 2.33 8.43 -8.87
CA GLN A 303 3.40 8.57 -9.86
C GLN A 303 4.53 7.57 -9.63
N GLU A 304 4.99 7.40 -8.39
CA GLU A 304 6.03 6.42 -8.05
C GLU A 304 5.58 4.99 -8.37
N LYS A 305 4.34 4.62 -8.02
CA LYS A 305 3.81 3.28 -8.28
C LYS A 305 3.72 3.02 -9.78
N ARG A 306 3.25 3.99 -10.56
CA ARG A 306 3.20 3.89 -12.03
C ARG A 306 4.59 3.73 -12.64
N ALA A 307 5.56 4.54 -12.23
CA ALA A 307 6.95 4.45 -12.72
C ALA A 307 7.60 3.09 -12.42
N LYS A 308 7.29 2.47 -11.28
CA LYS A 308 7.75 1.11 -10.96
C LYS A 308 7.12 0.05 -11.85
N VAL A 309 5.85 0.19 -12.21
CA VAL A 309 5.18 -0.79 -13.08
C VAL A 309 5.65 -0.66 -14.53
N GLU A 310 5.93 0.55 -15.01
CA GLU A 310 6.50 0.76 -16.36
C GLU A 310 7.91 0.15 -16.51
N THR A 311 8.66 -0.01 -15.42
CA THR A 311 10.02 -0.59 -15.43
C THR A 311 10.06 -2.11 -15.25
N VAL A 312 8.95 -2.76 -14.86
CA VAL A 312 8.91 -4.20 -14.55
C VAL A 312 8.10 -4.96 -15.58
N GLY A 313 8.78 -5.86 -16.32
CA GLY A 313 8.21 -6.55 -17.47
C GLY A 313 7.65 -7.96 -17.24
N THR A 314 7.71 -8.53 -16.03
CA THR A 314 7.37 -9.96 -15.87
C THR A 314 6.76 -10.29 -14.52
N TYR A 315 5.51 -10.76 -14.56
CA TYR A 315 5.00 -11.67 -13.54
C TYR A 315 5.73 -13.00 -13.68
N VAL A 316 6.28 -13.51 -12.59
CA VAL A 316 6.94 -14.83 -12.62
C VAL A 316 5.86 -15.89 -12.46
N SER A 317 5.48 -16.53 -13.55
CA SER A 317 4.75 -17.81 -13.49
C SER A 317 5.79 -18.92 -13.34
N ALA A 318 6.14 -19.27 -12.09
CA ALA A 318 6.95 -20.44 -11.79
C ALA A 318 6.02 -21.61 -11.46
N GLY A 319 5.33 -22.15 -12.47
CA GLY A 319 4.75 -23.48 -12.35
C GLY A 319 5.85 -24.55 -12.44
N PRO A 320 5.76 -25.68 -11.71
CA PRO A 320 6.71 -26.77 -11.89
C PRO A 320 6.59 -27.33 -13.31
N ALA A 321 7.69 -27.85 -13.86
CA ALA A 321 7.69 -28.49 -15.18
C ALA A 321 6.71 -29.68 -15.27
N ALA A 322 6.37 -30.29 -14.13
CA ALA A 322 5.26 -31.22 -13.96
C ALA A 322 4.60 -30.96 -12.60
N ALA A 323 3.28 -30.76 -12.59
CA ALA A 323 2.54 -30.66 -11.33
C ALA A 323 2.63 -32.01 -10.60
N PRO A 324 3.07 -32.04 -9.33
CA PRO A 324 3.04 -33.28 -8.56
C PRO A 324 1.60 -33.75 -8.43
N GLU A 325 1.37 -35.07 -8.53
CA GLU A 325 0.06 -35.65 -8.23
C GLU A 325 -0.32 -35.31 -6.80
N LEU A 326 -1.31 -34.43 -6.66
CA LEU A 326 -1.94 -34.14 -5.37
C LEU A 326 -2.93 -35.27 -5.09
N GLY A 327 -2.84 -35.84 -3.89
CA GLY A 327 -3.85 -36.76 -3.40
C GLY A 327 -5.24 -36.12 -3.31
N PRO A 328 -6.26 -36.85 -2.83
CA PRO A 328 -7.60 -36.29 -2.65
C PRO A 328 -7.57 -35.06 -1.74
N PRO A 329 -8.54 -34.13 -1.88
CA PRO A 329 -8.65 -32.95 -1.03
C PRO A 329 -8.66 -33.33 0.47
N GLY A 330 -7.77 -32.72 1.26
CA GLY A 330 -7.65 -33.04 2.68
C GLY A 330 -6.39 -32.45 3.31
N ALA A 331 -6.21 -32.68 4.61
CA ALA A 331 -5.01 -32.26 5.33
C ALA A 331 -3.80 -33.05 4.83
N MET A 332 -2.78 -32.35 4.35
CA MET A 332 -1.49 -32.95 3.98
C MET A 332 -0.61 -33.11 5.22
N THR A 333 0.16 -34.19 5.28
CA THR A 333 1.26 -34.29 6.24
C THR A 333 2.36 -33.26 5.90
N GLU A 334 3.18 -32.92 6.88
CA GLU A 334 4.29 -31.97 6.68
C GLU A 334 5.26 -32.48 5.61
N TYR A 335 5.51 -33.79 5.58
CA TYR A 335 6.35 -34.43 4.57
C TYR A 335 5.77 -34.29 3.15
N GLN A 336 4.46 -34.51 2.97
CA GLN A 336 3.81 -34.31 1.68
C GLN A 336 3.84 -32.84 1.24
N ALA A 337 3.56 -31.92 2.16
CA ALA A 337 3.57 -30.48 1.89
C ALA A 337 4.98 -29.99 1.48
N LYS A 338 6.04 -30.43 2.16
CA LYS A 338 7.41 -30.06 1.79
C LYS A 338 7.87 -30.64 0.46
N ARG A 339 7.46 -31.87 0.11
CA ARG A 339 7.72 -32.42 -1.23
C ARG A 339 7.04 -31.60 -2.31
N LEU A 340 5.83 -31.11 -2.06
CA LEU A 340 5.14 -30.18 -2.94
C LEU A 340 5.93 -28.88 -3.11
N LEU A 341 6.33 -28.23 -2.00
CA LEU A 341 7.15 -27.01 -2.03
C LEU A 341 8.48 -27.23 -2.79
N ALA A 342 9.15 -28.35 -2.55
CA ALA A 342 10.39 -28.70 -3.24
C ALA A 342 10.18 -28.89 -4.75
N ALA A 343 9.04 -29.44 -5.19
CA ALA A 343 8.70 -29.55 -6.61
C ALA A 343 8.55 -28.18 -7.30
N TYR A 344 8.13 -27.15 -6.55
CA TYR A 344 8.11 -25.75 -7.00
C TYR A 344 9.48 -25.05 -6.86
N GLY A 345 10.51 -25.78 -6.43
CA GLY A 345 11.86 -25.26 -6.23
C GLY A 345 12.01 -24.36 -5.02
N ILE A 346 11.11 -24.47 -4.03
CA ILE A 346 11.26 -23.83 -2.73
C ILE A 346 12.17 -24.71 -1.86
N PRO A 347 13.29 -24.18 -1.32
CA PRO A 347 14.19 -24.96 -0.49
C PRO A 347 13.48 -25.50 0.75
N VAL A 348 13.65 -26.80 1.01
CA VAL A 348 13.17 -27.47 2.23
C VAL A 348 14.34 -28.15 2.92
N THR A 349 14.19 -28.40 4.21
CA THR A 349 15.17 -29.12 5.03
C THR A 349 15.43 -30.53 4.50
N ARG A 350 16.68 -31.00 4.62
CA ARG A 350 17.02 -32.41 4.43
C ARG A 350 16.22 -33.26 5.42
N GLU A 351 15.46 -34.21 4.90
CA GLU A 351 14.55 -35.03 5.69
C GLU A 351 14.24 -36.37 5.03
N GLY A 352 13.72 -37.32 5.82
CA GLY A 352 13.21 -38.59 5.33
C GLY A 352 12.19 -39.23 6.27
N MET A 353 11.33 -40.08 5.71
CA MET A 353 10.33 -40.83 6.46
C MET A 353 10.93 -42.14 6.97
N ALA A 354 10.72 -42.45 8.25
CA ALA A 354 11.10 -43.70 8.89
C ALA A 354 9.87 -44.47 9.39
N ALA A 355 9.71 -45.70 8.93
CA ALA A 355 8.70 -46.63 9.42
C ALA A 355 9.20 -47.43 10.63
N THR A 356 10.51 -47.42 10.91
CA THR A 356 11.12 -48.12 12.05
C THR A 356 12.17 -47.24 12.76
N ALA A 357 12.49 -47.58 14.01
CA ALA A 357 13.56 -46.90 14.75
C ALA A 357 14.94 -47.05 14.09
N ASP A 358 15.22 -48.21 13.47
CA ASP A 358 16.48 -48.46 12.75
C ASP A 358 16.60 -47.57 11.50
N GLU A 359 15.52 -47.44 10.73
CA GLU A 359 15.46 -46.50 9.60
C GLU A 359 15.66 -45.06 10.06
N ALA A 360 15.09 -44.68 11.21
CA ALA A 360 15.23 -43.35 11.76
C ALA A 360 16.69 -43.03 12.15
N VAL A 361 17.39 -43.99 12.75
CA VAL A 361 18.82 -43.87 13.09
C VAL A 361 19.66 -43.72 11.82
N GLU A 362 19.41 -44.54 10.80
CA GLU A 362 20.16 -44.48 9.54
C GLU A 362 19.92 -43.17 8.77
N LEU A 363 18.68 -42.66 8.76
CA LEU A 363 18.36 -41.34 8.23
C LEU A 363 19.10 -40.23 9.00
N ALA A 364 19.10 -40.29 10.34
CA ALA A 364 19.78 -39.31 11.17
C ALA A 364 21.30 -39.28 10.91
N ARG A 365 21.95 -40.44 10.73
CA ARG A 365 23.37 -40.52 10.35
C ARG A 365 23.64 -39.86 9.00
N ARG A 366 22.80 -40.10 8.00
CA ARG A 366 22.95 -39.52 6.65
C ARG A 366 22.73 -38.00 6.62
N ILE A 367 21.76 -37.51 7.40
CA ILE A 367 21.46 -36.08 7.50
C ILE A 367 22.55 -35.35 8.31
N GLY A 368 23.01 -35.96 9.39
CA GLY A 368 23.89 -35.36 10.38
C GLY A 368 23.11 -34.73 11.54
N TYR A 369 23.74 -34.68 12.71
CA TYR A 369 23.14 -34.19 13.95
C TYR A 369 23.36 -32.67 14.15
N PRO A 370 22.47 -31.96 14.89
CA PRO A 370 21.25 -32.46 15.52
C PRO A 370 20.07 -32.65 14.56
N VAL A 371 19.18 -33.60 14.88
CA VAL A 371 17.94 -33.87 14.12
C VAL A 371 16.68 -33.72 15.00
N ALA A 372 15.55 -33.48 14.35
CA ALA A 372 14.22 -33.53 14.91
C ALA A 372 13.47 -34.76 14.40
N LEU A 373 12.70 -35.41 15.29
CA LEU A 373 11.77 -36.48 14.95
C LEU A 373 10.33 -35.99 15.16
N LYS A 374 9.47 -36.16 14.15
CA LYS A 374 8.06 -35.71 14.18
C LYS A 374 7.11 -36.76 13.62
N VAL A 375 6.06 -37.12 14.36
CA VAL A 375 4.98 -37.99 13.85
C VAL A 375 4.34 -37.39 12.59
N GLN A 376 4.05 -38.25 11.62
CA GLN A 376 3.34 -37.89 10.40
C GLN A 376 2.00 -38.61 10.36
N SER A 377 0.93 -37.84 10.59
CA SER A 377 -0.44 -38.30 10.49
C SER A 377 -1.36 -37.13 10.17
N PRO A 378 -2.26 -37.24 9.17
CA PRO A 378 -3.30 -36.24 8.94
C PRO A 378 -4.26 -36.09 10.14
N GLY A 379 -4.42 -37.13 10.96
CA GLY A 379 -5.31 -37.16 12.12
C GLY A 379 -4.71 -36.54 13.39
N ILE A 380 -3.43 -36.16 13.40
CA ILE A 380 -2.74 -35.57 14.55
C ILE A 380 -2.21 -34.18 14.17
N ALA A 381 -3.08 -33.17 14.21
CA ALA A 381 -2.73 -31.79 13.88
C ALA A 381 -1.83 -31.14 14.96
N HIS A 382 -2.18 -31.27 16.24
CA HIS A 382 -1.44 -30.71 17.38
C HIS A 382 -0.33 -31.65 17.87
N LYS A 383 0.69 -31.87 17.02
CA LYS A 383 1.75 -32.88 17.24
C LYS A 383 2.51 -32.71 18.56
N THR A 384 2.81 -31.47 18.96
CA THR A 384 3.56 -31.19 20.20
C THR A 384 2.78 -31.60 21.44
N GLU A 385 1.46 -31.31 21.46
CA GLU A 385 0.57 -31.65 22.57
C GLU A 385 0.38 -33.17 22.69
N ALA A 386 0.38 -33.88 21.56
CA ALA A 386 0.37 -35.34 21.50
C ALA A 386 1.75 -35.99 21.81
N GLY A 387 2.76 -35.22 22.22
CA GLY A 387 4.11 -35.74 22.47
C GLY A 387 4.80 -36.32 21.23
N GLY A 388 4.33 -35.95 20.04
CA GLY A 388 4.75 -36.46 18.74
C GLY A 388 5.93 -35.70 18.11
N VAL A 389 6.60 -34.81 18.86
CA VAL A 389 7.76 -34.04 18.41
C VAL A 389 8.91 -34.18 19.42
N LYS A 390 10.09 -34.55 18.93
CA LYS A 390 11.34 -34.60 19.72
C LYS A 390 12.42 -33.82 18.97
N LEU A 391 13.05 -32.86 19.65
CA LEU A 391 14.02 -31.93 19.07
C LEU A 391 15.42 -32.17 19.65
N SER A 392 16.42 -31.61 18.99
CA SER A 392 17.82 -31.54 19.45
C SER A 392 18.44 -32.91 19.74
N LEU A 393 18.10 -33.91 18.93
CA LEU A 393 18.63 -35.27 19.07
C LEU A 393 20.03 -35.31 18.46
N THR A 394 21.02 -35.72 19.25
CA THR A 394 22.46 -35.60 18.96
C THR A 394 23.18 -36.94 18.79
N GLY A 395 22.46 -38.06 18.91
CA GLY A 395 23.04 -39.39 18.77
C GLY A 395 22.01 -40.49 18.60
N GLU A 396 22.47 -41.67 18.21
CA GLU A 396 21.65 -42.81 17.81
C GLU A 396 20.71 -43.28 18.92
N ASP A 397 21.21 -43.42 20.15
CA ASP A 397 20.40 -43.84 21.30
C ASP A 397 19.29 -42.84 21.65
N GLN A 398 19.50 -41.55 21.38
CA GLN A 398 18.48 -40.53 21.55
C GLN A 398 17.41 -40.65 20.45
N VAL A 399 17.82 -40.90 19.21
CA VAL A 399 16.91 -41.07 18.07
C VAL A 399 16.03 -42.31 18.24
N ARG A 400 16.61 -43.46 18.61
CA ARG A 400 15.87 -44.71 18.82
C ARG A 400 14.79 -44.55 19.88
N ARG A 401 15.16 -44.02 21.06
CA ARG A 401 14.21 -43.77 22.16
C ARG A 401 13.13 -42.77 21.77
N ALA A 402 13.52 -41.68 21.10
CA ALA A 402 12.56 -40.68 20.62
C ALA A 402 11.54 -41.27 19.64
N TRP A 403 11.96 -42.16 18.75
CA TRP A 403 11.04 -42.84 17.82
C TRP A 403 10.03 -43.72 18.55
N GLU A 404 10.51 -44.56 19.48
CA GLU A 404 9.65 -45.45 20.28
C GLU A 404 8.63 -44.65 21.11
N GLU A 405 9.08 -43.57 21.76
CA GLU A 405 8.21 -42.67 22.52
C GLU A 405 7.16 -42.00 21.63
N ILE A 406 7.55 -41.47 20.46
CA ILE A 406 6.61 -40.81 19.54
C ILE A 406 5.53 -41.80 19.07
N MET A 407 5.91 -43.01 18.67
CA MET A 407 4.96 -44.02 18.19
C MET A 407 4.02 -44.48 19.30
N ALA A 408 4.53 -44.68 20.52
CA ALA A 408 3.71 -45.00 21.68
C ALA A 408 2.71 -43.87 22.02
N ASN A 409 3.17 -42.62 22.01
CA ASN A 409 2.33 -41.46 22.28
C ASN A 409 1.24 -41.28 21.20
N ALA A 410 1.60 -41.45 19.92
CA ALA A 410 0.66 -41.33 18.82
C ALA A 410 -0.43 -42.41 18.90
N ALA A 411 -0.06 -43.67 19.16
CA ALA A 411 -1.01 -44.77 19.33
C ALA A 411 -1.92 -44.59 20.55
N GLY A 412 -1.40 -44.03 21.65
CA GLY A 412 -2.19 -43.75 22.85
C GLY A 412 -3.14 -42.54 22.72
N THR A 413 -2.72 -41.50 21.99
CA THR A 413 -3.48 -40.25 21.87
C THR A 413 -4.57 -40.32 20.80
N ALA A 414 -4.30 -41.03 19.69
CA ALA A 414 -5.24 -41.16 18.59
C ALA A 414 -5.18 -42.58 17.99
N PRO A 415 -5.86 -43.56 18.62
CA PRO A 415 -5.76 -44.98 18.23
C PRO A 415 -6.27 -45.27 16.81
N GLU A 416 -7.19 -44.43 16.32
CA GLU A 416 -7.78 -44.54 14.97
C GLU A 416 -7.07 -43.64 13.94
N ALA A 417 -6.03 -42.89 14.35
CA ALA A 417 -5.31 -42.04 13.40
C ALA A 417 -4.45 -42.88 12.45
N ASP A 418 -4.50 -42.52 11.18
CA ASP A 418 -3.63 -43.07 10.15
C ASP A 418 -2.19 -42.53 10.35
N ILE A 419 -1.32 -43.32 10.97
CA ILE A 419 0.07 -42.96 11.27
C ILE A 419 0.95 -43.46 10.13
N HIS A 420 1.54 -42.53 9.38
CA HIS A 420 2.39 -42.83 8.22
C HIS A 420 3.85 -43.10 8.61
N GLY A 421 4.23 -42.82 9.86
CA GLY A 421 5.58 -43.00 10.40
C GLY A 421 6.11 -41.75 11.10
N VAL A 422 7.44 -41.66 11.21
CA VAL A 422 8.14 -40.53 11.83
C VAL A 422 9.05 -39.87 10.80
N LEU A 423 8.89 -38.55 10.64
CA LEU A 423 9.79 -37.70 9.86
C LEU A 423 11.07 -37.45 10.65
N VAL A 424 12.22 -37.81 10.09
CA VAL A 424 13.55 -37.41 10.57
C VAL A 424 14.00 -36.21 9.76
N GLN A 425 14.23 -35.07 10.42
CA GLN A 425 14.48 -33.78 9.77
C GLN A 425 15.75 -33.15 10.35
N GLU A 426 16.58 -32.54 9.50
CA GLU A 426 17.69 -31.70 9.98
C GLU A 426 17.18 -30.53 10.82
N MET A 427 17.98 -30.12 11.81
CA MET A 427 17.73 -28.88 12.54
C MET A 427 18.58 -27.74 11.99
N VAL A 428 17.91 -26.73 11.45
CA VAL A 428 18.55 -25.47 11.05
C VAL A 428 18.71 -24.60 12.29
N SER A 429 19.89 -24.00 12.45
CA SER A 429 20.20 -23.08 13.54
C SER A 429 20.77 -21.78 12.98
N GLY A 430 20.55 -20.68 13.71
CA GLY A 430 20.90 -19.34 13.24
C GLY A 430 19.92 -18.80 12.20
N GLY A 431 20.14 -17.54 11.82
CA GLY A 431 19.25 -16.82 10.90
C GLY A 431 18.07 -16.13 11.59
N VAL A 432 17.24 -15.49 10.77
CA VAL A 432 16.01 -14.82 11.19
C VAL A 432 14.83 -15.65 10.72
N GLU A 433 13.96 -16.04 11.65
CA GLU A 433 12.74 -16.78 11.32
C GLU A 433 11.74 -15.86 10.60
N VAL A 434 11.22 -16.32 9.47
CA VAL A 434 10.18 -15.65 8.69
C VAL A 434 9.05 -16.62 8.42
N ILE A 435 7.85 -16.09 8.20
CA ILE A 435 6.68 -16.87 7.85
C ILE A 435 6.22 -16.48 6.45
N VAL A 436 5.91 -17.50 5.65
CA VAL A 436 5.20 -17.36 4.37
C VAL A 436 3.96 -18.24 4.48
N GLY A 437 2.79 -17.63 4.32
CA GLY A 437 1.51 -18.32 4.36
C GLY A 437 0.71 -18.03 3.11
N MET A 438 -0.22 -18.89 2.77
CA MET A 438 -1.19 -18.63 1.72
C MET A 438 -2.58 -19.01 2.20
N THR A 439 -3.53 -18.11 2.01
CA THR A 439 -4.96 -18.36 2.23
C THR A 439 -5.71 -18.18 0.92
N ARG A 440 -6.95 -18.66 0.86
CA ARG A 440 -7.82 -18.44 -0.29
C ARG A 440 -8.94 -17.49 0.11
N ASP A 441 -8.85 -16.26 -0.35
CA ASP A 441 -9.90 -15.26 -0.26
C ASP A 441 -11.03 -15.58 -1.25
N PRO A 442 -12.31 -15.39 -0.87
CA PRO A 442 -13.45 -15.67 -1.74
C PRO A 442 -13.51 -14.82 -3.03
N VAL A 443 -12.94 -13.61 -3.01
CA VAL A 443 -13.01 -12.65 -4.12
C VAL A 443 -11.71 -12.66 -4.93
N PHE A 444 -10.58 -12.58 -4.25
CA PHE A 444 -9.26 -12.45 -4.88
C PHE A 444 -8.53 -13.79 -5.09
N GLY A 445 -9.09 -14.90 -4.59
CA GLY A 445 -8.47 -16.22 -4.70
C GLY A 445 -7.25 -16.32 -3.78
N PRO A 446 -6.12 -16.88 -4.24
CA PRO A 446 -4.92 -16.99 -3.41
C PRO A 446 -4.44 -15.62 -2.88
N VAL A 447 -4.12 -15.56 -1.60
CA VAL A 447 -3.49 -14.41 -0.94
C VAL A 447 -2.24 -14.89 -0.22
N LEU A 448 -1.09 -14.40 -0.65
CA LEU A 448 0.20 -14.68 -0.03
C LEU A 448 0.40 -13.73 1.16
N MET A 449 0.87 -14.26 2.28
CA MET A 449 1.25 -13.55 3.49
C MET A 449 2.75 -13.71 3.72
N PHE A 450 3.44 -12.63 4.09
CA PHE A 450 4.84 -12.63 4.52
C PHE A 450 5.01 -11.81 5.80
N GLY A 451 5.79 -12.33 6.75
CA GLY A 451 6.14 -11.62 7.98
C GLY A 451 7.33 -12.23 8.71
N LEU A 452 7.70 -11.64 9.84
CA LEU A 452 8.62 -12.30 10.77
C LEU A 452 7.92 -13.49 11.42
N GLY A 453 8.62 -14.63 11.53
CA GLY A 453 8.09 -15.88 12.07
C GLY A 453 8.30 -16.01 13.58
N GLY A 454 8.02 -17.20 14.11
CA GLY A 454 8.09 -17.50 15.54
C GLY A 454 7.04 -16.77 16.37
N VAL A 455 7.29 -16.63 17.68
CA VAL A 455 6.37 -15.98 18.64
C VAL A 455 6.04 -14.52 18.29
N PHE A 456 6.83 -13.88 17.42
CA PHE A 456 6.66 -12.49 17.05
C PHE A 456 5.50 -12.27 16.07
N VAL A 457 5.14 -13.26 15.22
CA VAL A 457 4.01 -13.09 14.29
C VAL A 457 2.69 -12.98 15.04
N GLU A 458 2.46 -13.86 16.02
CA GLU A 458 1.22 -13.91 16.80
C GLU A 458 1.09 -12.69 17.73
N ALA A 459 2.21 -12.23 18.28
CA ALA A 459 2.22 -11.11 19.21
C ALA A 459 2.15 -9.73 18.52
N LEU A 460 2.76 -9.57 17.34
CA LEU A 460 2.92 -8.26 16.69
C LEU A 460 1.99 -8.04 15.50
N GLY A 461 1.47 -9.13 14.89
CA GLY A 461 0.67 -9.04 13.67
C GLY A 461 1.41 -8.34 12.51
N ASP A 462 2.75 -8.43 12.50
CA ASP A 462 3.60 -7.73 11.55
C ASP A 462 3.74 -8.53 10.24
N VAL A 463 2.69 -8.46 9.44
CA VAL A 463 2.56 -9.20 8.17
C VAL A 463 2.21 -8.26 7.02
N SER A 464 2.58 -8.70 5.84
CA SER A 464 2.27 -8.09 4.55
C SER A 464 1.52 -9.09 3.70
N PHE A 465 0.58 -8.63 2.87
CA PHE A 465 -0.21 -9.49 2.00
C PHE A 465 -0.02 -9.08 0.54
N ARG A 466 -0.05 -10.05 -0.39
CA ARG A 466 -0.11 -9.80 -1.83
C ARG A 466 -0.98 -10.84 -2.51
N ILE A 467 -1.57 -10.46 -3.65
CA ILE A 467 -2.43 -11.34 -4.43
C ILE A 467 -1.60 -11.78 -5.65
N PRO A 468 -1.29 -13.08 -5.79
CA PRO A 468 -0.60 -13.61 -6.96
C PRO A 468 -1.37 -13.34 -8.27
N PRO A 469 -0.69 -13.31 -9.42
CA PRO A 469 0.76 -13.47 -9.58
C PRO A 469 1.53 -12.25 -9.06
N LEU A 470 2.78 -12.47 -8.61
CA LEU A 470 3.65 -11.43 -8.07
C LEU A 470 4.70 -10.98 -9.09
N SER A 471 5.00 -9.69 -9.06
CA SER A 471 6.20 -9.12 -9.68
C SER A 471 7.35 -9.05 -8.68
N SER A 472 8.57 -8.82 -9.17
CA SER A 472 9.73 -8.57 -8.30
C SER A 472 9.53 -7.33 -7.41
N VAL A 473 8.84 -6.29 -7.91
CA VAL A 473 8.51 -5.10 -7.13
C VAL A 473 7.52 -5.43 -6.02
N ASP A 474 6.54 -6.29 -6.28
CA ASP A 474 5.57 -6.68 -5.24
C ASP A 474 6.29 -7.36 -4.07
N VAL A 475 7.24 -8.26 -4.38
CA VAL A 475 8.05 -8.97 -3.38
C VAL A 475 8.99 -8.04 -2.62
N GLU A 476 9.66 -7.12 -3.32
CA GLU A 476 10.51 -6.11 -2.68
C GLU A 476 9.72 -5.20 -1.73
N GLU A 477 8.52 -4.75 -2.15
CA GLU A 477 7.63 -3.95 -1.32
C GLU A 477 7.11 -4.74 -0.11
N MET A 478 6.72 -6.01 -0.32
CA MET A 478 6.25 -6.92 0.72
C MET A 478 7.31 -7.16 1.81
N ILE A 479 8.58 -7.34 1.43
CA ILE A 479 9.68 -7.51 2.38
C ILE A 479 10.00 -6.21 3.15
N ARG A 480 9.86 -5.04 2.50
CA ARG A 480 10.22 -3.74 3.08
C ARG A 480 9.17 -3.17 4.02
N GLU A 481 7.89 -3.50 3.82
CA GLU A 481 6.79 -2.83 4.54
C GLU A 481 6.51 -3.41 5.92
N ILE A 482 7.02 -4.61 6.24
CA ILE A 482 6.96 -5.13 7.60
C ILE A 482 7.77 -4.25 8.55
N LYS A 483 7.24 -3.99 9.76
CA LYS A 483 7.91 -3.18 10.79
C LYS A 483 9.25 -3.79 11.21
N GLY A 484 9.33 -5.12 11.16
CA GLY A 484 10.48 -5.95 11.42
C GLY A 484 11.55 -5.93 10.33
N HIS A 485 11.41 -5.14 9.25
CA HIS A 485 12.36 -5.13 8.13
C HIS A 485 13.81 -4.88 8.57
N ARG A 486 14.02 -4.04 9.60
CA ARG A 486 15.36 -3.79 10.17
C ARG A 486 16.04 -5.04 10.74
N VAL A 487 15.26 -6.04 11.21
CA VAL A 487 15.81 -7.33 11.67
C VAL A 487 16.42 -8.09 10.50
N LEU A 488 15.79 -8.04 9.32
CA LEU A 488 16.31 -8.65 8.09
C LEU A 488 17.60 -7.96 7.60
N GLN A 489 17.78 -6.67 7.91
CA GLN A 489 18.99 -5.92 7.61
C GLN A 489 20.16 -6.23 8.58
N GLY A 490 19.94 -7.06 9.59
CA GLY A 490 20.92 -7.36 10.63
C GLY A 490 20.81 -6.38 11.80
N ILE A 491 20.80 -6.93 13.01
CA ILE A 491 20.80 -6.16 14.26
C ILE A 491 21.94 -6.59 15.16
N ARG A 492 22.48 -5.67 15.97
CA ARG A 492 23.49 -5.97 17.00
C ARG A 492 24.72 -6.74 16.47
N GLY A 493 25.21 -6.35 15.28
CA GLY A 493 26.38 -6.97 14.65
C GLY A 493 26.10 -8.26 13.88
N GLN A 494 24.84 -8.70 13.77
CA GLN A 494 24.46 -9.77 12.86
C GLN A 494 24.54 -9.30 11.41
N ALA A 495 24.92 -10.21 10.51
CA ALA A 495 24.88 -9.96 9.08
C ALA A 495 23.42 -9.85 8.58
N PRO A 496 23.17 -9.08 7.52
CA PRO A 496 21.88 -9.09 6.83
C PRO A 496 21.51 -10.50 6.34
N VAL A 497 20.21 -10.80 6.28
CA VAL A 497 19.73 -12.05 5.67
C VAL A 497 19.93 -12.05 4.16
N ASP A 498 19.88 -13.23 3.54
CA ASP A 498 19.88 -13.36 2.09
C ASP A 498 18.50 -12.96 1.51
N VAL A 499 18.35 -11.67 1.23
CA VAL A 499 17.11 -11.08 0.66
C VAL A 499 16.82 -11.62 -0.74
N ALA A 500 17.85 -12.02 -1.50
CA ALA A 500 17.67 -12.57 -2.85
C ALA A 500 17.07 -13.98 -2.77
N ALA A 501 17.57 -14.84 -1.87
CA ALA A 501 17.00 -16.15 -1.61
C ALA A 501 15.55 -16.05 -1.09
N LEU A 502 15.28 -15.11 -0.18
CA LEU A 502 13.92 -14.86 0.31
C LEU A 502 12.98 -14.41 -0.81
N SER A 503 13.43 -13.50 -1.67
CA SER A 503 12.64 -13.02 -2.80
C SER A 503 12.32 -14.15 -3.78
N ALA A 504 13.28 -15.05 -4.03
CA ALA A 504 13.08 -16.21 -4.87
C ALA A 504 12.04 -17.20 -4.30
N VAL A 505 11.95 -17.35 -2.98
CA VAL A 505 10.90 -18.15 -2.33
C VAL A 505 9.54 -17.51 -2.53
N LEU A 506 9.40 -16.20 -2.28
CA LEU A 506 8.12 -15.49 -2.42
C LEU A 506 7.62 -15.44 -3.85
N LEU A 507 8.50 -15.44 -4.86
CA LEU A 507 8.10 -15.51 -6.27
C LEU A 507 7.62 -16.90 -6.72
N LYS A 508 7.92 -17.95 -5.94
CA LYS A 508 7.55 -19.35 -6.23
C LYS A 508 6.37 -19.85 -5.40
N ALA A 509 6.10 -19.19 -4.27
CA ALA A 509 4.99 -19.48 -3.37
C ALA A 509 3.67 -18.99 -3.96
#